data_AF-A0A5Q4E6D0-F1
#
_entry.id   AF-A0A5Q4E6D0-F1
#
_cell.length_a   1.000
_cell.length_b   1.000
_cell.length_c   1.000
_cell.angle_alpha   90.00
_cell.angle_beta   90.00
_cell.angle_gamma   90.00
#
_symmetry.space_group_name_H-M   'P 1'
#
loop_
_entity.id
_entity.type
_entity.pdbx_description
1 polymer ?
#
loop_
_entity_poly.entity_id
_entity_poly.type
_entity_poly.pdbx_seq_one_letter_code
_entity_poly.pdbx_strand_id
1 'polypeptide(L)'
;MRQLFSSILRPLPLLAALISGSLLGGGLVMPLPAEALGEEAIVDKLEQVPVFIILNSDGQPLTAAAEVNNEEIKVPVVFIDGEAAEEFLTRARQEDPSAQVALVDLGTLYQETVLNSVEQVPLLYLPIGGELDAALQLESNFQGVPLFIARQGANGPYLTINQNGEASLPMFFSRNDLQTLLDRYRETNAAAASEIVIQVLSLEWLLATMINSNDPALDAQLEQVRLFPSTEVLNYIRSQQPR
;
A
#
# COMPACT_ATOMS: atom_id res chain seq x y z
N MET A 1 36.45 -29.75 -44.63
CA MET A 1 37.23 -30.87 -44.03
C MET A 1 36.68 -31.08 -42.63
N ARG A 2 35.75 -32.01 -42.39
CA ARG A 2 35.88 -33.48 -42.37
C ARG A 2 36.82 -33.96 -41.24
N GLN A 3 36.17 -34.33 -40.11
CA GLN A 3 36.46 -35.40 -39.15
C GLN A 3 37.86 -35.51 -38.51
N LEU A 4 37.90 -35.74 -37.19
CA LEU A 4 38.31 -37.03 -36.62
C LEU A 4 38.04 -37.12 -35.10
N PHE A 5 37.68 -38.33 -34.71
CA PHE A 5 37.29 -38.84 -33.39
C PHE A 5 38.50 -39.14 -32.48
N SER A 6 38.30 -39.07 -31.15
CA SER A 6 38.66 -40.14 -30.18
C SER A 6 37.94 -39.82 -28.85
N SER A 7 36.98 -40.61 -28.36
CA SER A 7 37.06 -41.94 -27.72
C SER A 7 37.69 -41.92 -26.32
N ILE A 8 36.87 -41.79 -25.26
CA ILE A 8 37.08 -42.50 -23.98
C ILE A 8 35.73 -42.94 -23.43
N LEU A 9 35.45 -44.23 -23.59
CA LEU A 9 34.43 -45.00 -22.87
C LEU A 9 34.95 -45.33 -21.46
N ARG A 10 34.13 -45.20 -20.44
CA ARG A 10 34.24 -45.94 -19.17
C ARG A 10 32.88 -46.54 -18.84
N PRO A 11 32.76 -47.86 -18.58
CA PRO A 11 31.54 -48.44 -18.07
C PRO A 11 31.51 -48.33 -16.54
N LEU A 12 30.39 -47.85 -15.98
CA LEU A 12 30.08 -48.09 -14.56
C LEU A 12 28.80 -48.94 -14.46
N PRO A 13 28.73 -49.84 -13.46
CA PRO A 13 27.85 -51.00 -13.46
C PRO A 13 26.39 -50.68 -13.15
N LEU A 14 25.50 -51.45 -13.79
CA LEU A 14 24.11 -51.62 -13.40
C LEU A 14 24.00 -51.96 -11.91
N LEU A 15 23.26 -51.15 -11.16
CA LEU A 15 22.58 -51.59 -9.95
C LEU A 15 21.09 -51.65 -10.26
N ALA A 16 20.62 -52.86 -10.58
CA ALA A 16 19.22 -53.19 -10.60
C ALA A 16 18.74 -53.33 -9.14
N ALA A 17 17.97 -52.34 -8.68
CA ALA A 17 17.11 -52.49 -7.51
C ALA A 17 15.66 -52.43 -7.99
N LEU A 18 15.01 -53.59 -8.08
CA LEU A 18 13.56 -53.67 -8.10
C LEU A 18 13.04 -53.18 -6.76
N ILE A 19 12.29 -52.09 -6.76
CA ILE A 19 11.35 -51.77 -5.69
C ILE A 19 9.98 -51.68 -6.37
N SER A 20 9.24 -52.78 -6.30
CA SER A 20 7.79 -52.78 -6.49
C SER A 20 7.16 -52.23 -5.21
N GLY A 21 6.45 -51.10 -5.31
CA GLY A 21 5.81 -50.49 -4.15
C GLY A 21 4.85 -49.36 -4.53
N SER A 22 3.58 -49.73 -4.67
CA SER A 22 2.36 -48.96 -4.39
C SER A 22 2.27 -47.48 -4.83
N LEU A 23 1.36 -47.25 -5.77
CA LEU A 23 0.67 -45.98 -6.01
C LEU A 23 0.17 -45.39 -4.68
N LEU A 24 0.83 -44.33 -4.19
CA LEU A 24 0.24 -43.37 -3.28
C LEU A 24 0.00 -42.10 -4.07
N GLY A 25 -1.29 -41.81 -4.29
CA GLY A 25 -1.76 -40.62 -4.96
C GLY A 25 -1.31 -39.38 -4.21
N GLY A 26 -0.19 -38.79 -4.62
CA GLY A 26 0.07 -37.38 -4.42
C GLY A 26 -0.87 -36.64 -5.35
N GLY A 27 -1.99 -36.14 -4.83
CA GLY A 27 -2.72 -35.10 -5.53
C GLY A 27 -1.72 -34.00 -5.85
N LEU A 28 -1.50 -33.75 -7.13
CA LEU A 28 -0.89 -32.51 -7.58
C LEU A 28 -1.83 -31.42 -7.09
N VAL A 29 -1.55 -30.85 -5.91
CA VAL A 29 -2.11 -29.56 -5.52
C VAL A 29 -1.42 -28.58 -6.46
N MET A 30 -2.01 -28.43 -7.65
CA MET A 30 -1.74 -27.27 -8.48
C MET A 30 -2.03 -26.06 -7.59
N PRO A 31 -1.10 -25.11 -7.41
CA PRO A 31 -1.44 -23.86 -6.74
C PRO A 31 -2.66 -23.30 -7.46
N LEU A 32 -3.74 -23.07 -6.71
CA LEU A 32 -4.89 -22.34 -7.24
C LEU A 32 -4.33 -21.03 -7.82
N PRO A 33 -4.81 -20.58 -8.98
CA PRO A 33 -4.45 -19.25 -9.44
C PRO A 33 -4.76 -18.28 -8.30
N ALA A 34 -3.75 -17.52 -7.85
CA ALA A 34 -4.02 -16.43 -6.93
C ALA A 34 -4.91 -15.45 -7.69
N GLU A 35 -6.11 -15.26 -7.19
CA GLU A 35 -6.92 -14.13 -7.59
C GLU A 35 -6.28 -12.90 -6.96
N ALA A 36 -6.29 -11.79 -7.70
CA ALA A 36 -5.92 -10.48 -7.16
C ALA A 36 -6.66 -10.24 -5.83
N LEU A 37 -6.14 -9.34 -5.00
CA LEU A 37 -6.77 -9.04 -3.72
C LEU A 37 -8.25 -8.69 -3.96
N GLY A 38 -9.17 -9.44 -3.33
CA GLY A 38 -10.60 -9.19 -3.50
C GLY A 38 -10.95 -7.76 -3.09
N GLU A 39 -11.94 -7.16 -3.76
CA GLU A 39 -12.38 -5.78 -3.49
C GLU A 39 -12.65 -5.51 -2.00
N GLU A 40 -13.29 -6.47 -1.31
CA GLU A 40 -13.53 -6.43 0.15
C GLU A 40 -12.23 -6.33 0.96
N ALA A 41 -11.20 -7.12 0.60
CA ALA A 41 -9.91 -7.09 1.29
C ALA A 41 -9.16 -5.77 1.07
N ILE A 42 -9.37 -5.11 -0.08
CA ILE A 42 -8.84 -3.76 -0.32
C ILE A 42 -9.55 -2.76 0.59
N VAL A 43 -10.88 -2.81 0.64
CA VAL A 43 -11.70 -1.93 1.48
C VAL A 43 -11.33 -2.07 2.96
N ASP A 44 -11.27 -3.28 3.50
CA ASP A 44 -10.91 -3.56 4.90
C ASP A 44 -9.55 -2.96 5.32
N LYS A 45 -8.59 -2.95 4.39
CA LYS A 45 -7.26 -2.35 4.63
C LYS A 45 -7.34 -0.83 4.72
N LEU A 46 -8.21 -0.22 3.94
CA LEU A 46 -8.38 1.23 3.84
C LEU A 46 -9.31 1.80 4.92
N GLU A 47 -10.22 1.02 5.49
CA GLU A 47 -11.12 1.47 6.58
C GLU A 47 -10.36 2.01 7.80
N GLN A 48 -9.12 1.56 8.01
CA GLN A 48 -8.26 2.02 9.10
C GLN A 48 -7.63 3.40 8.84
N VAL A 49 -7.82 3.96 7.64
CA VAL A 49 -7.24 5.23 7.22
C VAL A 49 -8.29 6.33 7.24
N PRO A 50 -8.28 7.22 8.25
CA PRO A 50 -9.12 8.40 8.23
C PRO A 50 -8.63 9.37 7.16
N VAL A 51 -9.57 9.93 6.41
CA VAL A 51 -9.32 10.98 5.42
C VAL A 51 -10.37 12.07 5.56
N PHE A 52 -10.08 13.23 4.99
CA PHE A 52 -10.93 14.39 5.05
C PHE A 52 -11.39 14.77 3.64
N ILE A 53 -12.67 15.10 3.51
CA ILE A 53 -13.24 15.66 2.29
C ILE A 53 -13.94 16.97 2.65
N ILE A 54 -14.05 17.88 1.68
CA ILE A 54 -14.84 19.11 1.86
C ILE A 54 -16.18 18.88 1.17
N LEU A 55 -17.27 18.99 1.92
CA LEU A 55 -18.63 18.90 1.41
C LEU A 55 -19.20 20.29 1.16
N ASN A 56 -19.92 20.47 0.06
CA ASN A 56 -20.70 21.66 -0.24
C ASN A 56 -22.09 21.62 0.46
N SER A 57 -22.89 22.66 0.23
CA SER A 57 -24.29 22.80 0.70
C SER A 57 -25.18 21.61 0.39
N ASP A 58 -24.96 20.95 -0.74
CA ASP A 58 -25.73 19.77 -1.19
C ASP A 58 -25.20 18.46 -0.60
N GLY A 59 -24.16 18.53 0.25
CA GLY A 59 -23.49 17.37 0.82
C GLY A 59 -22.58 16.63 -0.17
N GLN A 60 -22.24 17.25 -1.31
CA GLN A 60 -21.38 16.66 -2.33
C GLN A 60 -19.90 17.02 -2.09
N PRO A 61 -18.95 16.10 -2.34
CA PRO A 61 -17.53 16.40 -2.24
C PRO A 61 -17.08 17.49 -3.22
N LEU A 62 -16.14 18.33 -2.80
CA LEU A 62 -15.40 19.23 -3.66
C LEU A 62 -14.63 18.41 -4.72
N THR A 63 -14.70 18.86 -5.97
CA THR A 63 -13.99 18.23 -7.08
C THR A 63 -12.96 19.14 -7.70
N ALA A 64 -11.84 18.57 -8.17
CA ALA A 64 -10.90 19.23 -9.07
C ALA A 64 -11.15 18.78 -10.52
N ALA A 65 -10.82 19.63 -11.49
CA ALA A 65 -10.77 19.22 -12.89
C ALA A 65 -9.48 18.42 -13.14
N ALA A 66 -9.60 17.25 -13.76
CA ALA A 66 -8.49 16.44 -14.23
C ALA A 66 -8.72 16.05 -15.70
N GLU A 67 -7.65 15.92 -16.47
CA GLU A 67 -7.73 15.48 -17.86
C GLU A 67 -7.43 13.98 -17.94
N VAL A 68 -8.38 13.18 -18.40
CA VAL A 68 -8.21 11.74 -18.64
C VAL A 68 -8.64 11.46 -20.08
N ASN A 69 -7.76 10.88 -20.89
CA ASN A 69 -8.01 10.59 -22.31
C ASN A 69 -8.49 11.80 -23.15
N ASN A 70 -7.95 13.00 -22.87
CA ASN A 70 -8.37 14.27 -23.48
C ASN A 70 -9.81 14.71 -23.16
N GLU A 71 -10.41 14.16 -22.11
CA GLU A 71 -11.68 14.61 -21.54
C GLU A 71 -11.44 15.20 -20.15
N GLU A 72 -12.04 16.37 -19.89
CA GLU A 72 -12.02 16.95 -18.55
C GLU A 72 -13.06 16.23 -17.69
N ILE A 73 -12.58 15.57 -16.65
CA ILE A 73 -13.40 14.90 -15.63
C ILE A 73 -13.29 15.64 -14.31
N LYS A 74 -14.35 15.57 -13.50
CA LYS A 74 -14.37 16.11 -12.14
C LYS A 74 -14.01 15.00 -11.15
N VAL A 75 -12.87 15.14 -10.48
CA VAL A 75 -12.38 14.15 -9.52
C VAL A 75 -12.56 14.65 -8.09
N PRO A 76 -13.17 13.87 -7.18
CA PRO A 76 -13.25 14.24 -5.78
C PRO A 76 -11.87 14.41 -5.15
N VAL A 77 -11.71 15.47 -4.33
CA VAL A 77 -10.46 15.76 -3.64
C VAL A 77 -10.49 15.17 -2.22
N VAL A 78 -9.47 14.40 -1.89
CA VAL A 78 -9.31 13.70 -0.61
C VAL A 78 -8.05 14.20 0.07
N PHE A 79 -8.20 14.74 1.27
CA PHE A 79 -7.09 15.24 2.07
C PHE A 79 -6.68 14.17 3.08
N ILE A 80 -5.41 13.82 3.09
CA ILE A 80 -4.85 12.91 4.12
C ILE A 80 -4.69 13.64 5.46
N ASP A 81 -4.54 14.96 5.40
CA ASP A 81 -4.35 15.85 6.54
C ASP A 81 -5.59 16.72 6.83
N GLY A 82 -5.97 16.80 8.10
CA GLY A 82 -7.11 17.62 8.55
C GLY A 82 -6.79 19.11 8.54
N GLU A 83 -5.55 19.49 8.85
CA GLU A 83 -5.13 20.90 8.83
C GLU A 83 -5.14 21.44 7.39
N ALA A 84 -4.59 20.70 6.43
CA ALA A 84 -4.70 21.03 5.01
C ALA A 84 -6.16 21.16 4.55
N ALA A 85 -7.06 20.27 5.00
CA ALA A 85 -8.48 20.36 4.65
C ALA A 85 -9.14 21.67 5.16
N GLU A 86 -8.82 22.11 6.38
CA GLU A 86 -9.32 23.37 6.96
C GLU A 86 -8.77 24.61 6.23
N GLU A 87 -7.51 24.57 5.80
CA GLU A 87 -6.93 25.64 4.98
C GLU A 87 -7.69 25.79 3.65
N PHE A 88 -8.00 24.68 2.99
CA PHE A 88 -8.79 24.68 1.75
C PHE A 88 -10.25 25.05 2.00
N LEU A 89 -10.83 24.66 3.14
CA LEU A 89 -12.18 25.02 3.53
C LEU A 89 -12.37 26.54 3.61
N THR A 90 -11.38 27.25 4.12
CA THR A 90 -11.41 28.73 4.19
C THR A 90 -11.60 29.36 2.82
N ARG A 91 -10.99 28.78 1.77
CA ARG A 91 -11.18 29.22 0.38
C ARG A 91 -12.53 28.79 -0.16
N ALA A 92 -12.93 27.52 0.07
CA ALA A 92 -14.21 27.00 -0.38
C ALA A 92 -15.40 27.82 0.16
N ARG A 93 -15.31 28.28 1.41
CA ARG A 93 -16.35 29.12 2.06
C ARG A 93 -16.56 30.50 1.44
N GLN A 94 -15.63 30.96 0.60
CA GLN A 94 -15.83 32.20 -0.15
C GLN A 94 -16.87 32.03 -1.27
N GLU A 95 -17.00 30.81 -1.80
CA GLU A 95 -17.94 30.44 -2.85
C GLU A 95 -19.21 29.80 -2.26
N ASP A 96 -19.05 28.91 -1.27
CA ASP A 96 -20.14 28.27 -0.53
C ASP A 96 -19.95 28.41 0.98
N PRO A 97 -20.58 29.40 1.64
CA PRO A 97 -20.45 29.62 3.07
C PRO A 97 -20.85 28.44 3.97
N SER A 98 -21.63 27.49 3.44
CA SER A 98 -22.07 26.30 4.18
C SER A 98 -21.10 25.12 4.05
N ALA A 99 -20.06 25.25 3.22
CA ALA A 99 -19.07 24.20 3.07
C ALA A 99 -18.46 23.80 4.42
N GLN A 100 -18.17 22.51 4.55
CA GLN A 100 -17.65 21.92 5.78
C GLN A 100 -16.69 20.77 5.48
N VAL A 101 -15.70 20.59 6.36
CA VAL A 101 -14.86 19.38 6.36
C VAL A 101 -15.64 18.23 6.97
N ALA A 102 -15.58 17.07 6.31
CA ALA A 102 -16.10 15.81 6.80
C ALA A 102 -14.94 14.81 6.95
N LEU A 103 -14.91 14.14 8.10
CA LEU A 103 -14.03 13.00 8.37
C LEU A 103 -14.73 11.72 7.91
N VAL A 104 -14.09 10.96 7.03
CA VAL A 104 -14.57 9.68 6.52
C VAL A 104 -13.45 8.65 6.57
N ASP A 105 -13.78 7.37 6.55
CA ASP A 105 -12.79 6.32 6.31
C ASP A 105 -12.55 6.15 4.81
N LEU A 106 -11.29 5.88 4.45
CA LEU A 106 -10.89 5.77 3.05
C LEU A 106 -11.51 4.54 2.38
N GLY A 107 -11.75 3.45 3.12
CA GLY A 107 -12.34 2.22 2.59
C GLY A 107 -13.73 2.45 2.01
N THR A 108 -14.64 3.04 2.80
CA THR A 108 -16.00 3.38 2.37
C THR A 108 -15.97 4.37 1.20
N LEU A 109 -15.17 5.44 1.29
CA LEU A 109 -15.07 6.43 0.22
C LEU A 109 -14.57 5.80 -1.09
N TYR A 110 -13.58 4.92 -1.00
CA TYR A 110 -13.02 4.20 -2.14
C TYR A 110 -14.03 3.24 -2.76
N GLN A 111 -14.74 2.48 -1.92
CA GLN A 111 -15.79 1.56 -2.37
C GLN A 111 -16.91 2.29 -3.11
N GLU A 112 -17.41 3.39 -2.56
CA GLU A 112 -18.52 4.15 -3.14
C GLU A 112 -18.12 4.87 -4.44
N THR A 113 -16.90 5.43 -4.49
CA THR A 113 -16.49 6.31 -5.60
C THR A 113 -15.77 5.55 -6.72
N VAL A 114 -14.92 4.58 -6.38
CA VAL A 114 -14.04 3.93 -7.36
C VAL A 114 -14.60 2.58 -7.78
N LEU A 115 -15.08 1.76 -6.84
CA LEU A 115 -15.53 0.39 -7.14
C LEU A 115 -16.99 0.35 -7.60
N ASN A 116 -17.89 1.04 -6.89
CA ASN A 116 -19.33 0.94 -7.11
C ASN A 116 -19.89 1.99 -8.08
N SER A 117 -19.13 3.03 -8.42
CA SER A 117 -19.63 4.07 -9.32
C SER A 117 -19.62 3.62 -10.78
N VAL A 118 -20.63 4.01 -11.54
CA VAL A 118 -20.75 3.66 -12.97
C VAL A 118 -19.60 4.25 -13.79
N GLU A 119 -19.09 5.39 -13.36
CA GLU A 119 -18.02 6.13 -14.03
C GLU A 119 -16.61 5.77 -13.52
N GLN A 120 -16.51 5.02 -12.40
CA GLN A 120 -15.26 4.61 -11.74
C GLN A 120 -14.24 5.75 -11.62
N VAL A 121 -14.74 6.90 -11.17
CA VAL A 121 -13.96 8.15 -11.11
C VAL A 121 -12.83 8.00 -10.09
N PRO A 122 -11.57 8.30 -10.45
CA PRO A 122 -10.47 8.24 -9.49
C PRO A 122 -10.60 9.34 -8.43
N LEU A 123 -10.02 9.08 -7.26
CA LEU A 123 -9.85 10.07 -6.19
C LEU A 123 -8.54 10.83 -6.39
N LEU A 124 -8.57 12.15 -6.18
CA LEU A 124 -7.37 12.98 -6.12
C LEU A 124 -6.93 13.14 -4.67
N TYR A 125 -5.82 12.51 -4.30
CA TYR A 125 -5.30 12.58 -2.95
C TYR A 125 -4.33 13.76 -2.76
N LEU A 126 -4.49 14.48 -1.66
CA LEU A 126 -3.58 15.54 -1.22
C LEU A 126 -2.79 15.06 0.00
N PRO A 127 -1.45 14.94 -0.10
CA PRO A 127 -0.61 14.41 0.96
C PRO A 127 -0.45 15.39 2.13
N ILE A 128 0.03 14.87 3.25
CA ILE A 128 0.56 15.68 4.35
C ILE A 128 1.82 16.38 3.83
N GLY A 129 1.86 17.72 3.86
CA GLY A 129 2.95 18.51 3.25
C GLY A 129 4.34 18.13 3.75
N GLY A 130 4.53 18.03 5.08
CA GLY A 130 5.81 17.64 5.66
C GLY A 130 6.25 16.22 5.31
N GLU A 131 5.31 15.31 5.07
CA GLU A 131 5.61 13.93 4.67
C GLU A 131 5.95 13.84 3.19
N LEU A 132 5.33 14.67 2.34
CA LEU A 132 5.75 14.81 0.94
C LEU A 132 7.18 15.34 0.85
N ASP A 133 7.54 16.34 1.65
CA ASP A 133 8.91 16.86 1.72
C ASP A 133 9.90 15.77 2.17
N ALA A 134 9.51 14.95 3.15
CA ALA A 134 10.32 13.83 3.62
C ALA A 134 10.50 12.74 2.54
N ALA A 135 9.46 12.47 1.74
CA ALA A 135 9.52 11.56 0.61
C ALA A 135 10.45 12.07 -0.49
N LEU A 136 10.38 13.37 -0.83
CA LEU A 136 11.24 14.00 -1.84
C LEU A 136 12.72 13.98 -1.46
N GLN A 137 13.05 13.93 -0.17
CA GLN A 137 14.43 13.74 0.30
C GLN A 137 14.95 12.31 0.07
N LEU A 138 14.06 11.32 0.04
CA LEU A 138 14.40 9.91 -0.23
C LEU A 138 14.39 9.61 -1.74
N GLU A 139 13.43 10.18 -2.46
CA GLU A 139 13.24 10.04 -3.90
C GLU A 139 12.84 11.38 -4.51
N SER A 140 13.77 12.05 -5.20
CA SER A 140 13.60 13.43 -5.70
C SER A 140 12.47 13.65 -6.70
N ASN A 141 11.98 12.58 -7.31
CA ASN A 141 10.91 12.57 -8.32
C ASN A 141 9.61 11.95 -7.78
N PHE A 142 9.49 11.80 -6.46
CA PHE A 142 8.33 11.21 -5.82
C PHE A 142 7.04 11.98 -6.14
N GLN A 143 5.94 11.25 -6.33
CA GLN A 143 4.61 11.78 -6.61
C GLN A 143 3.55 10.96 -5.86
N GLY A 144 2.46 11.62 -5.48
CA GLY A 144 1.34 11.01 -4.76
C GLY A 144 1.45 11.12 -3.25
N VAL A 145 0.71 10.26 -2.54
CA VAL A 145 0.71 10.21 -1.09
C VAL A 145 1.78 9.25 -0.57
N PRO A 146 2.75 9.72 0.23
CA PRO A 146 3.83 8.87 0.70
C PRO A 146 3.39 7.85 1.73
N LEU A 147 3.84 6.62 1.52
CA LEU A 147 3.80 5.51 2.45
C LEU A 147 5.25 5.07 2.73
N PHE A 148 5.65 5.14 4.00
CA PHE A 148 6.98 4.75 4.44
C PHE A 148 6.99 3.32 4.95
N ILE A 149 7.97 2.56 4.49
CA ILE A 149 8.14 1.14 4.79
C ILE A 149 9.61 0.83 5.09
N ALA A 150 9.86 -0.11 6.00
CA ALA A 150 11.22 -0.51 6.36
C ALA A 150 11.62 -1.83 5.71
N ARG A 151 12.88 -1.94 5.33
CA ARG A 151 13.48 -3.18 4.78
C ARG A 151 14.92 -3.38 5.22
N GLN A 152 15.39 -4.63 5.20
CA GLN A 152 16.77 -4.98 5.48
C GLN A 152 17.66 -4.71 4.26
N GLY A 153 18.51 -3.69 4.33
CA GLY A 153 19.36 -3.24 3.23
C GLY A 153 18.55 -2.77 2.01
N ALA A 154 19.25 -2.31 0.97
CA ALA A 154 18.59 -1.80 -0.23
C ALA A 154 17.81 -2.88 -1.02
N ASN A 155 18.19 -4.17 -0.87
CA ASN A 155 17.64 -5.28 -1.67
C ASN A 155 17.10 -6.45 -0.81
N GLY A 156 17.11 -6.37 0.51
CA GLY A 156 16.61 -7.45 1.36
C GLY A 156 15.12 -7.33 1.67
N PRO A 157 14.58 -8.24 2.52
CA PRO A 157 13.16 -8.34 2.80
C PRO A 157 12.64 -7.13 3.56
N TYR A 158 11.34 -6.86 3.40
CA TYR A 158 10.66 -5.89 4.23
C TYR A 158 10.53 -6.38 5.68
N LEU A 159 10.54 -5.43 6.61
CA LEU A 159 10.35 -5.71 8.02
C LEU A 159 8.86 -5.92 8.28
N THR A 160 8.51 -7.05 8.86
CA THR A 160 7.15 -7.35 9.33
C THR A 160 7.06 -7.26 10.85
N ILE A 161 5.86 -6.93 11.35
CA ILE A 161 5.54 -6.94 12.77
C ILE A 161 4.68 -8.18 13.03
N ASN A 162 5.12 -9.00 14.00
CA ASN A 162 4.34 -10.14 14.47
C ASN A 162 3.52 -9.73 15.70
N GLN A 163 2.19 -9.84 15.62
CA GLN A 163 1.28 -9.66 16.74
C GLN A 163 0.38 -10.88 16.86
N ASN A 164 0.35 -11.53 18.03
CA ASN A 164 -0.48 -12.72 18.27
C ASN A 164 -0.29 -13.87 17.26
N GLY A 165 0.90 -13.99 16.67
CA GLY A 165 1.21 -15.01 15.65
C GLY A 165 0.84 -14.62 14.22
N GLU A 166 0.31 -13.42 14.01
CA GLU A 166 0.01 -12.86 12.70
C GLU A 166 1.09 -11.86 12.29
N ALA A 167 1.74 -12.12 11.15
CA ALA A 167 2.73 -11.23 10.57
C ALA A 167 2.03 -10.17 9.70
N SER A 168 2.35 -8.90 9.94
CA SER A 168 1.84 -7.78 9.16
C SER A 168 2.99 -6.97 8.58
N LEU A 169 2.80 -6.42 7.39
CA LEU A 169 3.70 -5.51 6.71
C LEU A 169 3.25 -4.08 6.97
N PRO A 170 3.88 -3.35 7.91
CA PRO A 170 3.44 -2.03 8.27
C PRO A 170 3.87 -0.99 7.22
N MET A 171 2.94 -0.15 6.80
CA MET A 171 3.17 1.01 5.95
C MET A 171 2.62 2.26 6.65
N PHE A 172 3.46 3.28 6.81
CA PHE A 172 3.14 4.46 7.61
C PHE A 172 2.91 5.67 6.72
N PHE A 173 1.89 6.47 7.03
CA PHE A 173 1.73 7.80 6.42
C PHE A 173 2.70 8.83 7.00
N SER A 174 3.35 8.53 8.14
CA SER A 174 4.42 9.37 8.72
C SER A 174 5.76 8.67 8.77
N ARG A 175 6.79 9.34 8.23
CA ARG A 175 8.18 8.89 8.34
C ARG A 175 8.63 8.87 9.80
N ASN A 176 8.21 9.85 10.59
CA ASN A 176 8.62 9.96 11.99
C ASN A 176 8.02 8.83 12.85
N ASP A 177 6.78 8.42 12.58
CA ASP A 177 6.16 7.28 13.25
C ASP A 177 6.91 5.97 12.94
N LEU A 178 7.27 5.76 11.67
CA LEU A 178 8.12 4.62 11.29
C LEU A 178 9.48 4.69 11.99
N GLN A 179 10.15 5.86 11.99
CA GLN A 179 11.43 6.03 12.65
C GLN A 179 11.36 5.69 14.14
N THR A 180 10.30 6.12 14.83
CA THR A 180 10.06 5.81 16.24
C THR A 180 9.89 4.31 16.49
N LEU A 181 9.23 3.59 15.57
CA LEU A 181 9.17 2.13 15.62
C LEU A 181 10.55 1.50 15.43
N LEU A 182 11.32 2.00 14.45
CA LEU A 182 12.65 1.49 14.16
C LEU A 182 13.62 1.70 15.32
N ASP A 183 13.57 2.85 15.99
CA ASP A 183 14.43 3.16 17.14
C ASP A 183 14.19 2.17 18.29
N ARG A 184 12.93 1.88 18.62
CA ARG A 184 12.57 0.83 19.61
C ARG A 184 13.02 -0.56 19.17
N TYR A 185 12.94 -0.87 17.87
CA TYR A 185 13.46 -2.13 17.35
C TYR A 185 14.99 -2.21 17.51
N ARG A 186 15.73 -1.12 17.31
CA ARG A 186 17.20 -1.08 17.47
C ARG A 186 17.64 -1.35 18.91
N GLU A 187 16.90 -0.84 19.89
CA GLU A 187 17.20 -1.05 21.33
C GLU A 187 17.24 -2.54 21.70
N THR A 188 16.44 -3.36 21.02
CA THR A 188 16.30 -4.80 21.30
C THR A 188 17.05 -5.68 20.30
N ASN A 189 17.36 -5.19 19.10
CA ASN A 189 17.90 -5.96 17.98
C ASN A 189 19.07 -5.24 17.27
N ALA A 190 20.01 -4.66 18.03
CA ALA A 190 21.06 -3.78 17.53
C ALA A 190 21.84 -4.31 16.31
N ALA A 191 22.21 -5.59 16.29
CA ALA A 191 22.93 -6.21 15.17
C ALA A 191 22.09 -6.37 13.89
N ALA A 192 20.78 -6.61 14.02
CA ALA A 192 19.87 -6.72 12.88
C ALA A 192 19.38 -5.34 12.39
N ALA A 193 19.54 -4.30 13.22
CA ALA A 193 19.04 -2.96 12.94
C ALA A 193 20.00 -2.07 12.15
N SER A 194 21.29 -2.42 12.08
CA SER A 194 22.33 -1.62 11.42
C SER A 194 22.16 -1.53 9.90
N GLU A 195 21.37 -2.41 9.29
CA GLU A 195 21.16 -2.47 7.85
C GLU A 195 19.76 -1.98 7.43
N ILE A 196 18.92 -1.55 8.37
CA ILE A 196 17.56 -1.15 8.03
C ILE A 196 17.57 0.17 7.25
N VAL A 197 16.89 0.18 6.11
CA VAL A 197 16.63 1.38 5.32
C VAL A 197 15.13 1.65 5.25
N ILE A 198 14.78 2.93 5.17
CA ILE A 198 13.41 3.39 4.90
C ILE A 198 13.27 3.54 3.39
N GLN A 199 12.23 2.94 2.83
CA GLN A 199 11.78 3.12 1.46
C GLN A 199 10.45 3.91 1.47
N VAL A 200 10.21 4.65 0.40
CA VAL A 200 8.93 5.31 0.16
C VAL A 200 8.22 4.66 -1.03
N LEU A 201 6.92 4.50 -0.91
CA LEU A 201 5.98 4.08 -1.95
C LEU A 201 4.82 5.07 -1.98
N SER A 202 4.02 5.11 -3.04
CA SER A 202 2.81 5.92 -3.05
C SER A 202 1.56 5.08 -2.74
N LEU A 203 0.57 5.69 -2.09
CA LEU A 203 -0.74 5.10 -1.87
C LEU A 203 -1.40 4.72 -3.20
N GLU A 204 -1.29 5.60 -4.20
CA GLU A 204 -1.85 5.41 -5.53
C GLU A 204 -1.25 4.17 -6.21
N TRP A 205 0.07 3.99 -6.11
CA TRP A 205 0.72 2.77 -6.60
C TRP A 205 0.24 1.53 -5.84
N LEU A 206 0.11 1.60 -4.52
CA LEU A 206 -0.37 0.48 -3.71
C LEU A 206 -1.78 0.05 -4.14
N LEU A 207 -2.71 1.00 -4.27
CA LEU A 207 -4.09 0.75 -4.69
C LEU A 207 -4.15 0.18 -6.10
N ALA A 208 -3.43 0.79 -7.05
CA ALA A 208 -3.35 0.29 -8.42
C ALA A 208 -2.78 -1.14 -8.46
N THR A 209 -1.80 -1.45 -7.61
CA THR A 209 -1.19 -2.78 -7.52
C THR A 209 -2.15 -3.80 -6.92
N MET A 210 -2.87 -3.44 -5.86
CA MET A 210 -3.87 -4.34 -5.24
C MET A 210 -4.97 -4.75 -6.22
N ILE A 211 -5.43 -3.83 -7.08
CA ILE A 211 -6.46 -4.13 -8.08
C ILE A 211 -5.92 -4.95 -9.25
N ASN A 212 -4.73 -4.60 -9.75
CA ASN A 212 -4.25 -5.08 -11.05
C ASN A 212 -3.20 -6.19 -10.97
N SER A 213 -2.77 -6.57 -9.76
CA SER A 213 -1.77 -7.62 -9.57
C SER A 213 -2.27 -8.96 -10.10
N ASN A 214 -1.35 -9.70 -10.70
CA ASN A 214 -1.54 -11.08 -11.15
C ASN A 214 -0.40 -11.98 -10.69
N ASP A 215 0.41 -11.50 -9.73
CA ASP A 215 1.54 -12.23 -9.16
C ASP A 215 1.15 -12.77 -7.78
N PRO A 216 0.97 -14.10 -7.64
CA PRO A 216 0.62 -14.73 -6.36
C PRO A 216 1.54 -14.36 -5.19
N ALA A 217 2.84 -14.15 -5.45
CA ALA A 217 3.79 -13.81 -4.40
C ALA A 217 3.61 -12.35 -3.94
N LEU A 218 3.28 -11.46 -4.87
CA LEU A 218 2.95 -10.07 -4.57
C LEU A 218 1.61 -9.98 -3.84
N ASP A 219 0.60 -10.73 -4.27
CA ASP A 219 -0.72 -10.75 -3.62
C ASP A 219 -0.63 -11.20 -2.16
N ALA A 220 0.10 -12.30 -1.90
CA ALA A 220 0.36 -12.77 -0.54
C ALA A 220 1.10 -11.72 0.32
N GLN A 221 1.92 -10.86 -0.29
CA GLN A 221 2.56 -9.76 0.41
C GLN A 221 1.57 -8.60 0.67
N LEU A 222 0.71 -8.28 -0.30
CA LEU A 222 -0.33 -7.25 -0.17
C LEU A 222 -1.37 -7.60 0.89
N GLU A 223 -1.69 -8.89 1.04
CA GLU A 223 -2.53 -9.42 2.13
C GLU A 223 -1.97 -9.08 3.52
N GLN A 224 -0.66 -9.01 3.67
CA GLN A 224 -0.02 -8.67 4.95
C GLN A 224 0.00 -7.16 5.23
N VAL A 225 -0.26 -6.31 4.23
CA VAL A 225 -0.20 -4.85 4.38
C VAL A 225 -1.18 -4.38 5.45
N ARG A 226 -0.65 -3.57 6.37
CA ARG A 226 -1.42 -2.77 7.33
C ARG A 226 -0.99 -1.32 7.24
N LEU A 227 -1.95 -0.44 7.04
CA LEU A 227 -1.76 0.99 6.92
C LEU A 227 -1.84 1.65 8.30
N PHE A 228 -0.90 2.55 8.59
CA PHE A 228 -0.81 3.28 9.85
C PHE A 228 -0.95 4.78 9.59
N PRO A 229 -2.10 5.38 9.92
CA PRO A 229 -2.31 6.83 9.85
C PRO A 229 -1.27 7.56 10.70
N SER A 230 -0.95 8.80 10.34
CA SER A 230 0.02 9.57 11.12
C SER A 230 -0.53 9.90 12.51
N THR A 231 0.37 9.92 13.49
CA THR A 231 0.05 10.35 14.85
C THR A 231 -0.55 11.76 14.87
N GLU A 232 -0.10 12.66 13.98
CA GLU A 232 -0.68 14.01 13.86
C GLU A 232 -2.16 13.96 13.45
N VAL A 233 -2.52 13.18 12.43
CA VAL A 233 -3.92 13.02 11.99
C VAL A 233 -4.78 12.44 13.11
N LEU A 234 -4.28 11.42 13.82
CA LEU A 234 -4.99 10.84 14.96
C LEU A 234 -5.18 11.85 16.10
N ASN A 235 -4.19 12.71 16.35
CA ASN A 235 -4.29 13.76 17.35
C ASN A 235 -5.27 14.87 16.93
N TYR A 236 -5.27 15.24 15.65
CA TYR A 236 -6.23 16.17 15.09
C TYR A 236 -7.66 15.68 15.33
N ILE A 237 -7.97 14.43 14.95
CA ILE A 237 -9.30 13.84 15.14
C ILE A 237 -9.72 13.86 16.62
N ARG A 238 -8.82 13.47 17.55
CA ARG A 238 -9.08 13.51 19.00
C ARG A 238 -9.36 14.92 19.51
N SER A 239 -8.73 15.93 18.91
CA SER A 239 -8.94 17.34 19.31
C SER A 239 -10.29 17.90 18.88
N GLN A 240 -10.90 17.32 17.83
CA GLN A 240 -12.21 17.73 17.31
C GLN A 240 -13.40 17.06 18.01
N GLN A 241 -13.17 15.98 18.76
CA GLN A 241 -14.25 15.31 19.50
C GLN A 241 -14.67 16.14 20.72
N PRO A 242 -15.97 16.49 20.88
CA PRO A 242 -16.44 17.18 22.06
C PRO A 242 -16.22 16.30 23.31
N ARG A 243 -15.69 16.90 24.37
CA ARG A 243 -15.48 16.24 25.67
C ARG A 243 -16.79 15.90 26.38
#